data_AF-A0A524MZJ5-F1
#
_entry.id   AF-A0A524MZJ5-F1
#
_cell.length_a   1.000
_cell.length_b   1.000
_cell.length_c   1.000
_cell.angle_alpha   90.00
_cell.angle_beta   90.00
_cell.angle_gamma   90.00
#
_symmetry.space_group_name_H-M   'P 1'
#
loop_
_entity.id
_entity.type
_entity.pdbx_description
1 polymer ?
#
loop_
_entity_poly.entity_id
_entity_poly.type
_entity_poly.pdbx_seq_one_letter_code
_entity_poly.pdbx_strand_id
1 'polypeptide(L)'
;MYKQASFAESWFPDGTVVGTDVDFFVLPGTDPSAPTPLVAGGDSLVQFSDDPDVSRLMAYLISPEGSEVWAERGGFYTGSTTVDLDTYYTDTDRRFAELFRDGRDVRFDASDLMPSEIGSGLFWREITLWIAGTTTLDEFVAIMDAAYADADADPS
;
A
#
# COMPACT_ATOMS: atom_id res chain seq x y z
N MET A 1 14.35 7.36 10.96
CA MET A 1 13.35 6.39 10.49
C MET A 1 12.13 7.17 10.05
N TYR A 2 11.74 7.06 8.78
CA TYR A 2 10.52 7.66 8.23
C TYR A 2 9.72 6.55 7.54
N LYS A 3 8.40 6.49 7.76
CA LYS A 3 7.51 5.59 7.04
C LYS A 3 7.12 6.27 5.73
N GLN A 4 7.49 5.69 4.60
CA GLN A 4 7.24 6.23 3.26
C GLN A 4 6.89 5.12 2.28
N ALA A 5 6.26 5.47 1.17
CA ALA A 5 6.03 4.56 0.04
C ALA A 5 7.33 4.32 -0.74
N SER A 6 7.38 3.23 -1.53
CA SER A 6 8.59 2.83 -2.28
C SER A 6 9.07 3.89 -3.29
N PHE A 7 8.15 4.62 -3.93
CA PHE A 7 8.49 5.69 -4.88
C PHE A 7 9.22 6.88 -4.24
N ALA A 8 9.31 6.95 -2.91
CA ALA A 8 10.07 7.98 -2.20
C ALA A 8 11.57 7.94 -2.53
N GLU A 9 12.08 6.83 -3.09
CA GLU A 9 13.44 6.76 -3.65
C GLU A 9 13.71 7.88 -4.66
N SER A 10 12.71 8.24 -5.47
CA SER A 10 12.81 9.33 -6.46
C SER A 10 12.97 10.72 -5.86
N TRP A 11 12.76 10.88 -4.54
CA TRP A 11 12.90 12.16 -3.84
C TRP A 11 14.27 12.34 -3.22
N PHE A 12 15.10 11.29 -3.19
CA PHE A 12 16.43 11.40 -2.62
C PHE A 12 17.35 12.26 -3.50
N PRO A 13 18.32 12.97 -2.90
CA PRO A 13 19.29 13.72 -3.68
C PRO A 13 20.05 12.85 -4.68
N ASP A 14 20.39 13.42 -5.82
CA ASP A 14 21.22 12.76 -6.84
C ASP A 14 22.50 12.17 -6.24
N GLY A 15 22.82 10.93 -6.60
CA GLY A 15 23.99 10.21 -6.12
C GLY A 15 23.81 9.49 -4.78
N THR A 16 22.61 9.53 -4.17
CA THR A 16 22.28 8.69 -3.01
C THR A 16 22.35 7.21 -3.38
N VAL A 17 23.09 6.40 -2.60
CA VAL A 17 23.23 4.96 -2.82
C VAL A 17 22.40 4.18 -1.79
N VAL A 18 21.34 3.52 -2.25
CA VAL A 18 20.54 2.62 -1.41
C VAL A 18 21.38 1.43 -0.95
N GLY A 19 21.30 1.08 0.34
CA GLY A 19 22.15 0.09 1.01
C GLY A 19 23.47 0.64 1.56
N THR A 20 23.84 1.89 1.21
CA THR A 20 25.04 2.56 1.76
C THR A 20 24.67 3.82 2.54
N ASP A 21 24.01 4.77 1.87
CA ASP A 21 23.65 6.08 2.45
C ASP A 21 22.27 6.04 3.11
N VAL A 22 21.35 5.29 2.51
CA VAL A 22 19.97 5.08 2.98
C VAL A 22 19.61 3.60 2.83
N ASP A 23 18.72 3.10 3.68
CA ASP A 23 18.18 1.75 3.52
C ASP A 23 16.75 1.69 4.05
N PHE A 24 16.06 0.61 3.74
CA PHE A 24 14.69 0.37 4.17
C PHE A 24 14.58 -0.95 4.93
N PHE A 25 13.56 -1.01 5.79
CA PHE A 25 13.21 -2.19 6.55
C PHE A 25 11.72 -2.18 6.83
N VAL A 26 11.17 -3.38 7.02
CA VAL A 26 9.75 -3.53 7.42
C VAL A 26 9.61 -3.09 8.87
N LEU A 27 8.63 -2.22 9.14
CA LEU A 27 8.34 -1.81 10.51
C LEU A 27 7.93 -3.04 11.34
N PRO A 28 8.44 -3.17 12.59
CA PRO A 28 8.12 -4.32 13.42
C PRO A 28 6.63 -4.34 13.78
N GLY A 29 6.05 -5.53 13.82
CA GLY A 29 4.72 -5.75 14.36
C GLY A 29 4.69 -5.54 15.88
N THR A 30 3.49 -5.34 16.43
CA THR A 30 3.28 -5.19 17.88
C THR A 30 3.19 -6.53 18.61
N ASP A 31 2.88 -7.62 17.89
CA ASP A 31 2.82 -8.98 18.40
C ASP A 31 3.92 -9.84 17.74
N PRO A 32 4.92 -10.32 18.48
CA PRO A 32 5.99 -11.15 17.94
C PRO A 32 5.55 -12.57 17.55
N SER A 33 4.34 -13.00 17.94
CA SER A 33 3.77 -14.31 17.58
C SER A 33 2.99 -14.31 16.25
N ALA A 34 2.70 -13.13 15.71
CA ALA A 34 1.99 -12.94 14.44
C ALA A 34 2.96 -12.62 13.27
N PRO A 35 2.59 -12.90 12.01
CA PRO A 35 3.33 -12.41 10.85
C PRO A 35 3.49 -10.89 10.93
N THR A 36 4.68 -10.38 10.59
CA THR A 36 4.90 -8.93 10.54
C THR A 36 4.10 -8.33 9.38
N PRO A 37 3.22 -7.35 9.64
CA PRO A 37 2.39 -6.77 8.59
C PRO A 37 3.23 -5.95 7.62
N LEU A 38 2.92 -6.07 6.33
CA LEU A 38 3.41 -5.17 5.29
C LEU A 38 2.25 -4.26 4.88
N VAL A 39 2.33 -2.98 5.22
CA VAL A 39 1.33 -2.01 4.78
C VAL A 39 1.66 -1.61 3.35
N ALA A 40 0.72 -1.81 2.43
CA ALA A 40 0.86 -1.50 1.02
C ALA A 40 -0.37 -0.72 0.52
N GLY A 41 -0.13 0.21 -0.42
CA GLY A 41 -1.16 0.67 -1.33
C GLY A 41 -1.18 -0.22 -2.58
N GLY A 42 -2.21 -0.08 -3.41
CA GLY A 42 -2.29 -0.84 -4.65
C GLY A 42 -3.23 -0.23 -5.68
N ASP A 43 -2.94 -0.51 -6.93
CA ASP A 43 -3.78 -0.13 -8.06
C ASP A 43 -4.65 -1.32 -8.50
N SER A 44 -5.91 -1.04 -8.85
CA SER A 44 -6.83 -2.03 -9.40
C SER A 44 -7.13 -1.75 -10.86
N LEU A 45 -7.01 -2.77 -11.70
CA LEU A 45 -7.51 -2.70 -13.07
C LEU A 45 -9.01 -3.03 -13.06
N VAL A 46 -9.83 -2.13 -13.59
CA VAL A 46 -11.29 -2.28 -13.63
C VAL A 46 -11.77 -2.24 -15.08
N GLN A 47 -12.57 -3.24 -15.45
CA GLN A 47 -13.21 -3.33 -16.76
C GLN A 47 -14.62 -2.74 -16.70
N PHE A 48 -14.89 -1.74 -17.54
CA PHE A 48 -16.20 -1.05 -17.62
C PHE A 48 -17.08 -1.48 -18.80
N SER A 49 -16.58 -2.38 -19.65
CA SER A 49 -17.27 -2.84 -20.86
C SER A 49 -17.12 -4.35 -20.98
N ASP A 50 -18.19 -5.05 -21.38
CA ASP A 50 -18.17 -6.50 -21.66
C ASP A 50 -17.61 -6.83 -23.05
N ASP A 51 -16.99 -5.87 -23.73
CA ASP A 51 -16.35 -6.08 -25.02
C ASP A 51 -15.25 -7.17 -24.91
N PRO A 52 -15.27 -8.20 -25.78
CA PRO A 52 -14.27 -9.26 -25.76
C PRO A 52 -12.85 -8.74 -26.01
N ASP A 53 -12.67 -7.62 -26.69
CA ASP A 53 -11.37 -7.01 -26.97
C ASP A 53 -10.78 -6.37 -25.70
N VAL A 54 -11.62 -5.71 -24.90
CA VAL A 54 -11.24 -5.18 -23.59
C VAL A 54 -10.87 -6.31 -22.64
N SER A 55 -11.65 -7.39 -22.65
CA SER A 55 -11.37 -8.58 -21.82
C SER A 55 -10.01 -9.21 -22.16
N ARG A 56 -9.62 -9.22 -23.45
CA ARG A 56 -8.29 -9.71 -23.88
C ARG A 56 -7.16 -8.80 -23.42
N LEU A 57 -7.36 -7.48 -23.44
CA LEU A 57 -6.39 -6.54 -22.89
C LEU A 57 -6.19 -6.75 -21.39
N MET A 58 -7.28 -6.88 -20.63
CA MET A 58 -7.21 -7.16 -19.19
C MET A 58 -6.46 -8.46 -18.90
N ALA A 59 -6.75 -9.53 -19.66
CA ALA A 59 -6.05 -10.80 -19.54
C ALA A 59 -4.54 -10.68 -19.83
N TYR A 60 -4.15 -9.87 -20.82
CA TYR A 60 -2.75 -9.60 -21.09
C TYR A 60 -2.09 -8.79 -19.96
N LEU A 61 -2.74 -7.75 -19.45
CA LEU A 61 -2.17 -6.92 -18.38
C LEU A 61 -1.90 -7.69 -17.08
N ILE A 62 -2.69 -8.72 -16.78
CA ILE A 62 -2.51 -9.59 -15.61
C ILE A 62 -1.71 -10.87 -15.92
N SER A 63 -1.28 -11.07 -17.17
CA SER A 63 -0.46 -12.22 -17.56
C SER A 63 0.97 -12.09 -17.02
N PRO A 64 1.75 -13.19 -16.95
CA PRO A 64 3.18 -13.12 -16.65
C PRO A 64 3.91 -12.15 -17.57
N GLU A 65 3.68 -12.25 -18.88
CA GLU A 65 4.35 -11.43 -19.88
C GLU A 65 4.01 -9.94 -19.73
N GLY A 66 2.75 -9.62 -19.43
CA GLY A 66 2.34 -8.25 -19.13
C GLY A 66 2.97 -7.72 -17.85
N SER A 67 3.01 -8.55 -16.80
CA SER A 67 3.59 -8.21 -15.49
C SER A 67 5.10 -7.99 -15.56
N GLU A 68 5.81 -8.78 -16.38
CA GLU A 68 7.25 -8.61 -16.64
C GLU A 68 7.53 -7.23 -17.26
N VAL A 69 6.74 -6.79 -18.23
CA VAL A 69 6.90 -5.45 -18.83
C VAL A 69 6.78 -4.32 -17.79
N TRP A 70 5.91 -4.48 -16.79
CA TRP A 70 5.81 -3.51 -15.69
C TRP A 70 7.01 -3.58 -14.75
N ALA A 71 7.44 -4.79 -14.38
CA ALA A 71 8.62 -5.00 -13.53
C ALA A 71 9.90 -4.41 -14.15
N GLU A 72 10.11 -4.59 -15.45
CA GLU A 72 11.26 -4.03 -16.20
C GLU A 72 11.27 -2.50 -16.22
N ARG A 73 10.12 -1.85 -16.04
CA ARG A 73 9.98 -0.38 -16.07
C ARG A 73 10.04 0.26 -14.69
N GLY A 74 9.98 -0.53 -13.61
CA GLY A 74 10.00 -0.08 -12.23
C GLY A 74 8.64 0.41 -11.71
N GLY A 75 8.53 0.57 -10.39
CA GLY A 75 7.32 1.06 -9.71
C GLY A 75 6.16 0.06 -9.61
N PHE A 76 6.36 -1.19 -10.02
CA PHE A 76 5.40 -2.29 -9.93
C PHE A 76 5.95 -3.38 -9.03
N TYR A 77 5.12 -3.93 -8.13
CA TYR A 77 5.51 -5.04 -7.24
C TYR A 77 4.34 -6.00 -7.11
N THR A 78 4.62 -7.30 -7.07
CA THR A 78 3.58 -8.33 -6.98
C THR A 78 4.02 -9.50 -6.12
N GLY A 79 3.08 -10.05 -5.35
CA GLY A 79 3.26 -11.31 -4.63
C GLY A 79 3.22 -12.54 -5.56
N SER A 80 2.84 -12.37 -6.83
CA SER A 80 2.90 -13.46 -7.80
C SER A 80 4.34 -13.91 -8.04
N THR A 81 4.57 -15.22 -8.06
CA THR A 81 5.87 -15.83 -8.41
C THR A 81 6.05 -16.02 -9.92
N THR A 82 5.11 -15.53 -10.74
CA THR A 82 5.17 -15.65 -12.21
C THR A 82 6.13 -14.66 -12.86
N VAL A 83 6.52 -13.60 -12.15
CA VAL A 83 7.53 -12.64 -12.60
C VAL A 83 8.86 -13.02 -11.97
N ASP A 84 9.93 -13.15 -12.76
CA ASP A 84 11.26 -13.40 -12.20
C ASP A 84 11.73 -12.19 -11.37
N LEU A 85 12.40 -12.44 -10.25
CA LEU A 85 12.98 -11.37 -9.43
C LEU A 85 14.09 -10.63 -10.20
N ASP A 86 14.77 -11.30 -11.13
CA ASP A 86 15.81 -10.68 -11.94
C ASP A 86 15.25 -9.75 -13.05
N THR A 87 13.92 -9.72 -13.25
CA THR A 87 13.25 -8.84 -14.21
C THR A 87 13.11 -7.40 -13.70
N TYR A 88 13.16 -7.19 -12.38
CA TYR A 88 12.91 -5.86 -11.81
C TYR A 88 14.00 -4.85 -12.17
N TYR A 89 13.56 -3.62 -12.49
CA TYR A 89 14.40 -2.55 -13.04
C TYR A 89 15.66 -2.21 -12.21
N THR A 90 15.58 -2.31 -10.89
CA THR A 90 16.71 -2.07 -9.97
C THR A 90 16.81 -3.15 -8.89
N ASP A 91 17.99 -3.29 -8.27
CA ASP A 91 18.15 -4.12 -7.06
C ASP A 91 17.23 -3.67 -5.91
N THR A 92 16.97 -2.37 -5.80
CA THR A 92 16.00 -1.81 -4.85
C THR A 92 14.59 -2.35 -5.13
N ASP A 93 14.14 -2.29 -6.39
CA ASP A 93 12.83 -2.80 -6.80
C ASP A 93 12.70 -4.30 -6.57
N ARG A 94 13.75 -5.08 -6.87
CA ARG A 94 13.80 -6.51 -6.57
C ARG A 94 13.62 -6.79 -5.08
N ARG A 95 14.35 -6.06 -4.22
CA ARG A 95 14.21 -6.17 -2.77
C ARG A 95 12.82 -5.77 -2.27
N PHE A 96 12.15 -4.79 -2.90
CA PHE A 96 10.74 -4.49 -2.59
C PHE A 96 9.81 -5.62 -3.01
N ALA A 97 9.99 -6.20 -4.19
CA ALA A 97 9.20 -7.34 -4.66
C ALA A 97 9.34 -8.58 -3.77
N GLU A 98 10.55 -8.85 -3.26
CA GLU A 98 10.81 -9.91 -2.28
C GLU A 98 9.92 -9.78 -1.03
N LEU A 99 9.67 -8.55 -0.53
CA LEU A 99 8.81 -8.34 0.64
C LEU A 99 7.37 -8.84 0.43
N PHE A 100 6.86 -8.81 -0.80
CA PHE A 100 5.53 -9.33 -1.13
C PHE A 100 5.49 -10.86 -1.25
N ARG A 101 6.66 -11.51 -1.41
CA ARG A 101 6.79 -12.97 -1.56
C ARG A 101 7.17 -13.67 -0.25
N ASP A 102 7.64 -12.93 0.74
CA ASP A 102 8.09 -13.41 2.06
C ASP A 102 6.97 -14.00 2.97
N GLY A 103 5.76 -14.22 2.47
CA GLY A 103 4.64 -14.76 3.26
C GLY A 103 4.15 -13.81 4.36
N ARG A 104 4.42 -12.51 4.20
CA ARG A 104 3.96 -11.45 5.11
C ARG A 104 2.46 -11.21 4.95
N ASP A 105 1.85 -10.69 6.01
CA ASP A 105 0.46 -10.25 5.98
C ASP A 105 0.39 -8.87 5.32
N VAL A 106 0.08 -8.85 4.02
CA VAL A 106 -0.07 -7.61 3.25
C VAL A 106 -1.43 -7.00 3.55
N ARG A 107 -1.44 -5.74 3.99
CA ARG A 107 -2.65 -5.01 4.38
C ARG A 107 -2.67 -3.61 3.77
N PHE A 108 -3.85 -3.16 3.40
CA PHE A 108 -4.10 -1.74 3.25
C PHE A 108 -4.04 -1.04 4.60
N ASP A 109 -3.83 0.27 4.61
CA ASP A 109 -3.79 0.99 5.87
C ASP A 109 -5.19 1.11 6.48
N ALA A 110 -5.25 1.48 7.76
CA ALA A 110 -6.51 1.49 8.49
C ALA A 110 -7.55 2.43 7.84
N SER A 111 -7.12 3.53 7.24
CA SER A 111 -8.01 4.49 6.59
C SER A 111 -8.63 3.95 5.30
N ASP A 112 -7.89 3.12 4.55
CA ASP A 112 -8.38 2.45 3.34
C ASP A 112 -9.51 1.44 3.62
N LEU A 113 -9.55 0.89 4.85
CA LEU A 113 -10.54 -0.10 5.27
C LEU A 113 -11.79 0.53 5.90
N MET A 114 -11.80 1.86 6.09
CA MET A 114 -12.96 2.58 6.62
C MET A 114 -13.93 2.94 5.48
N PRO A 115 -15.22 3.19 5.78
CA PRO A 115 -16.12 3.86 4.84
C PRO A 115 -15.47 5.13 4.27
N SER A 116 -15.68 5.42 2.98
CA SER A 116 -14.97 6.50 2.27
C SER A 116 -15.09 7.85 2.98
N GLU A 117 -16.29 8.17 3.47
CA GLU A 117 -16.62 9.41 4.18
C GLU A 117 -15.81 9.57 5.47
N ILE A 118 -15.46 8.45 6.10
CA ILE A 118 -14.67 8.38 7.32
C ILE A 118 -13.17 8.40 6.97
N GLY A 119 -12.73 7.42 6.18
CA GLY A 119 -11.32 7.13 5.90
C GLY A 119 -10.61 8.25 5.13
N SER A 120 -11.26 8.85 4.15
CA SER A 120 -10.63 9.88 3.30
C SER A 120 -10.75 11.31 3.85
N GLY A 121 -11.37 11.51 5.01
CA GLY A 121 -11.68 12.85 5.51
C GLY A 121 -11.66 12.96 7.03
N LEU A 122 -12.69 12.41 7.68
CA LEU A 122 -12.88 12.53 9.12
C LEU A 122 -11.67 11.99 9.89
N PHE A 123 -11.25 10.76 9.58
CA PHE A 123 -10.12 10.11 10.25
C PHE A 123 -8.85 10.96 10.19
N TRP A 124 -8.47 11.42 9.00
CA TRP A 124 -7.27 12.23 8.79
C TRP A 124 -7.29 13.55 9.57
N ARG A 125 -8.44 14.21 9.62
CA ARG A 125 -8.60 15.44 10.40
C ARG A 125 -8.41 15.15 11.89
N GLU A 126 -9.16 14.21 12.44
CA GLU A 126 -9.20 13.98 13.89
C GLU A 126 -7.89 13.37 14.40
N ILE A 127 -7.26 12.44 13.66
CA ILE A 127 -5.96 11.89 14.06
C ILE A 127 -4.86 12.96 14.06
N THR A 128 -4.91 13.92 13.13
CA THR A 128 -3.99 15.06 13.09
C THR A 128 -4.20 15.97 14.30
N LEU A 129 -5.45 16.26 14.65
CA LEU A 129 -5.78 17.06 15.84
C LEU A 129 -5.28 16.38 17.12
N TRP A 130 -5.41 15.05 17.21
CA TRP A 130 -4.94 14.28 18.35
C TRP A 130 -3.40 14.30 18.44
N ILE A 131 -2.70 14.03 17.34
CA ILE A 131 -1.23 14.07 17.29
C ILE A 131 -0.70 15.47 17.61
N ALA A 132 -1.40 16.52 17.17
CA ALA A 132 -1.07 17.91 17.49
C ALA A 132 -1.39 18.30 18.94
N GLY A 133 -2.04 17.43 19.72
CA GLY A 133 -2.42 17.69 21.11
C GLY A 133 -3.59 18.66 21.27
N THR A 134 -4.34 18.90 20.20
CA THR A 134 -5.51 19.81 20.19
C THR A 134 -6.80 19.12 20.63
N THR A 135 -6.82 17.79 20.65
CA THR A 135 -7.88 16.95 21.22
C THR A 135 -7.26 15.77 21.97
N THR A 136 -8.04 15.12 22.82
CA THR A 136 -7.63 13.95 23.59
C THR A 136 -7.84 12.65 22.80
N LEU A 137 -7.19 11.57 23.23
CA LEU A 137 -7.42 10.24 22.65
C LEU A 137 -8.90 9.82 22.80
N ASP A 138 -9.50 10.09 23.96
CA ASP A 138 -10.89 9.71 24.25
C ASP A 138 -11.87 10.45 23.33
N GLU A 139 -11.65 11.75 23.10
CA GLU A 139 -12.45 12.55 22.16
C GLU A 139 -12.30 12.04 20.73
N PHE A 140 -11.07 11.77 20.28
CA PHE A 140 -10.80 11.19 18.96
C PHE A 140 -11.55 9.86 18.78
N VAL A 141 -11.41 8.92 19.73
CA VAL A 141 -12.07 7.61 19.65
C VAL A 141 -13.59 7.76 19.66
N ALA A 142 -14.16 8.62 20.52
CA ALA A 142 -15.60 8.83 20.58
C ALA A 142 -16.18 9.39 19.27
N ILE A 143 -15.45 10.28 18.59
CA ILE A 143 -15.85 10.81 17.28
C ILE A 143 -15.85 9.70 16.22
N MET A 144 -14.81 8.86 16.22
CA MET A 144 -14.73 7.74 15.28
C MET A 144 -15.84 6.72 15.50
N ASP A 145 -16.12 6.34 16.75
CA ASP A 145 -17.18 5.39 17.09
C ASP A 145 -18.56 5.89 16.65
N ALA A 146 -18.84 7.18 16.87
CA ALA A 146 -20.10 7.79 16.43
C ALA A 146 -20.24 7.78 14.90
N ALA A 147 -19.16 8.10 14.18
CA ALA A 147 -19.17 8.09 12.72
C ALA A 147 -19.41 6.69 12.13
N TYR A 148 -18.83 5.65 12.74
CA TYR A 148 -19.10 4.26 12.35
C TYR A 148 -20.55 3.85 12.63
N ALA A 149 -21.10 4.23 13.78
CA ALA A 149 -22.50 3.94 14.11
C ALA A 149 -23.48 4.58 13.11
N ASP A 150 -23.18 5.80 12.64
CA ASP A 150 -23.98 6.49 11.64
C ASP A 150 -23.85 5.84 10.25
N ALA A 151 -22.63 5.46 9.84
CA ALA A 151 -22.41 4.79 8.56
C ALA A 151 -23.10 3.42 8.47
N ASP A 152 -23.11 2.65 9.57
CA ASP A 152 -23.82 1.37 9.65
C ASP A 152 -25.35 1.52 9.62
N ALA A 153 -25.87 2.70 9.98
CA ALA A 153 -27.30 2.98 10.00
C ALA A 153 -27.87 3.39 8.62
N ASP A 154 -27.02 3.78 7.67
CA ASP A 154 -27.41 4.19 6.31
C ASP A 154 -26.56 3.46 5.24
N PRO A 155 -26.80 2.16 5.01
CA PRO A 155 -26.12 1.41 3.97
C PRO A 155 -26.71 1.83 2.61
N SER A 156 -26.12 2.84 1.98
CA SER A 156 -26.47 3.29 0.62
C SER A 156 -26.38 2.17 -0.41
#